data_AF-A0A3D4AB55-F1
#
_entry.id   AF-A0A3D4AB55-F1
#
_cell.length_a   1.000
_cell.length_b   1.000
_cell.length_c   1.000
_cell.angle_alpha   90.00
_cell.angle_beta   90.00
_cell.angle_gamma   90.00
#
_symmetry.space_group_name_H-M   'P 1'
#
loop_
_entity.id
_entity.type
_entity.pdbx_description
1 polymer ?
#
loop_
_entity_poly.entity_id
_entity_poly.type
_entity_poly.pdbx_seq_one_letter_code
_entity_poly.pdbx_strand_id
1 'polypeptide(L)'
;SADTFINATPMPELFARYPDRYEFHVTSFSQNLANLESVHRLVSQFGHPDVQFIVTVSPVPLMATFSTEDVVIANTYSKSLLRAAAQEWAAAHKNVHYFPSYEIVMNSDRATAWEEDLRHAQGKVVDHIMRIFLDSYLS
;
A
#
# COMPACT_ATOMS: atom_id res chain seq x y z
N SER A 1 6.36 -26.09 3.33
CA SER A 1 6.92 -25.13 4.31
C SER A 1 7.18 -23.86 3.53
N ALA A 2 6.16 -23.01 3.39
CA ALA A 2 6.19 -21.82 2.53
C ALA A 2 5.18 -20.75 3.01
N ASP A 3 5.03 -20.57 4.33
CA ASP A 3 3.98 -19.71 4.90
C ASP A 3 4.55 -18.50 5.66
N THR A 4 5.81 -18.12 5.41
CA THR A 4 6.45 -16.98 6.05
C THR A 4 6.71 -15.88 5.03
N PHE A 5 5.91 -14.82 5.09
CA PHE A 5 6.07 -13.64 4.24
C PHE A 5 7.10 -12.69 4.85
N ILE A 6 7.93 -12.13 3.98
CA ILE A 6 8.83 -11.01 4.28
C ILE A 6 8.40 -9.81 3.45
N ASN A 7 8.40 -8.63 4.05
CA ASN A 7 8.00 -7.37 3.43
C ASN A 7 9.18 -6.59 2.83
N ALA A 8 10.36 -7.19 2.81
CA ALA A 8 11.58 -6.61 2.28
C ALA A 8 12.34 -7.64 1.45
N THR A 9 13.06 -7.16 0.44
CA THR A 9 14.00 -7.97 -0.32
C THR A 9 15.10 -8.51 0.61
N PRO A 10 15.32 -9.84 0.67
CA PRO A 10 16.48 -10.42 1.35
C PRO A 10 17.80 -9.81 0.88
N MET A 11 18.80 -9.80 1.75
CA MET A 11 20.17 -9.38 1.38
C MET A 11 20.66 -10.19 0.16
N PRO A 12 21.34 -9.59 -0.82
CA PRO A 12 21.81 -10.29 -2.02
C PRO A 12 22.65 -11.55 -1.72
N GLU A 13 23.44 -11.54 -0.64
CA GLU A 13 24.23 -12.71 -0.25
C GLU A 13 23.35 -13.91 0.17
N LEU A 14 22.15 -13.65 0.72
CA LEU A 14 21.22 -14.70 1.11
C LEU A 14 20.54 -15.35 -0.11
N PHE A 15 20.24 -14.58 -1.15
CA PHE A 15 19.76 -15.11 -2.43
C PHE A 15 20.79 -16.00 -3.10
N ALA A 16 22.05 -15.55 -3.16
CA ALA A 16 23.12 -16.33 -3.75
C ALA A 16 23.38 -17.64 -3.00
N ARG A 17 23.23 -17.61 -1.66
CA ARG A 17 23.46 -18.78 -0.80
C ARG A 17 22.29 -19.77 -0.77
N TYR A 18 21.06 -19.29 -0.95
CA TYR A 18 19.84 -20.09 -0.88
C TYR A 18 18.84 -19.67 -1.99
N PRO A 19 19.13 -19.99 -3.26
CA PRO A 19 18.35 -19.50 -4.40
C PRO A 19 16.88 -19.97 -4.37
N ASP A 20 16.63 -21.19 -3.90
CA ASP A 20 15.27 -21.78 -3.87
C ASP A 20 14.48 -21.42 -2.59
N ARG A 21 15.04 -20.58 -1.71
CA ARG A 21 14.43 -20.25 -0.42
C ARG A 21 13.42 -19.11 -0.51
N TYR A 22 13.50 -18.31 -1.56
CA TYR A 22 12.71 -17.08 -1.69
C TYR A 22 12.01 -17.06 -3.04
N GLU A 23 10.70 -16.83 -3.02
CA GLU A 23 9.92 -16.57 -4.21
C GLU A 23 9.19 -15.23 -4.09
N PHE A 24 8.98 -14.57 -5.22
CA PHE A 24 8.13 -13.39 -5.28
C PHE A 24 6.67 -13.82 -5.33
N HIS A 25 5.87 -13.36 -4.37
CA HIS A 25 4.46 -13.69 -4.28
C HIS A 25 3.58 -12.43 -4.34
N VAL A 26 2.76 -12.34 -5.39
CA VAL A 26 1.69 -11.33 -5.46
C VAL A 26 0.45 -11.89 -4.77
N THR A 27 0.01 -11.25 -3.70
CA THR A 27 -1.19 -11.65 -2.97
C THR A 27 -2.44 -11.37 -3.79
N SER A 28 -3.41 -12.27 -3.73
CA SER A 28 -4.76 -12.10 -4.30
C SER A 28 -5.60 -11.10 -3.49
N PHE A 29 -6.72 -10.66 -4.10
CA PHE A 29 -7.70 -9.81 -3.43
C PHE A 29 -8.15 -10.41 -2.08
N SER A 30 -8.54 -11.69 -2.07
CA SER A 30 -9.03 -12.37 -0.86
C SER A 30 -7.97 -12.49 0.23
N GLN A 31 -6.70 -12.72 -0.15
CA GLN A 31 -5.59 -12.72 0.82
C GLN A 31 -5.38 -11.32 1.40
N ASN A 32 -5.42 -10.26 0.58
CA ASN A 32 -5.30 -8.89 1.07
C ASN A 32 -6.44 -8.51 2.02
N LEU A 33 -7.68 -8.86 1.68
CA LEU A 33 -8.82 -8.62 2.56
C LEU A 33 -8.72 -9.42 3.87
N ALA A 34 -8.36 -10.71 3.81
CA ALA A 34 -8.16 -11.52 5.00
C ALA A 34 -7.04 -10.99 5.92
N ASN A 35 -5.99 -10.40 5.34
CA ASN A 35 -4.93 -9.73 6.09
C ASN A 35 -5.45 -8.46 6.78
N LEU A 36 -6.23 -7.63 6.09
CA LEU A 36 -6.86 -6.43 6.68
C LEU A 36 -7.81 -6.80 7.82
N GLU A 37 -8.64 -7.83 7.65
CA GLU A 37 -9.51 -8.36 8.72
C GLU A 37 -8.71 -8.89 9.91
N SER A 38 -7.56 -9.53 9.65
CA SER A 38 -6.69 -10.01 10.72
C SER A 38 -6.08 -8.85 11.52
N VAL A 39 -5.67 -7.77 10.84
CA VAL A 39 -5.20 -6.54 11.49
C VAL A 39 -6.33 -5.90 12.29
N HIS A 40 -7.53 -5.75 11.71
CA HIS A 40 -8.71 -5.22 12.38
C HIS A 40 -8.98 -5.96 13.68
N ARG A 41 -9.10 -7.29 13.60
CA ARG A 41 -9.37 -8.16 14.75
C ARG A 41 -8.32 -8.00 15.85
N LEU A 42 -7.03 -8.02 15.50
CA LEU A 42 -5.96 -7.89 16.50
C LEU A 42 -5.99 -6.53 17.19
N VAL A 43 -6.12 -5.46 16.41
CA VAL A 43 -6.13 -4.09 16.97
C VAL A 43 -7.43 -3.83 17.73
N SER A 44 -8.58 -4.34 17.30
CA SER A 44 -9.83 -4.24 18.05
C SER A 44 -9.83 -5.08 19.32
N GLN A 45 -9.12 -6.21 19.36
CA GLN A 45 -9.03 -7.05 20.55
C GLN A 45 -8.10 -6.48 21.62
N PHE A 46 -6.98 -5.88 21.21
CA PHE A 46 -5.90 -5.48 22.13
C PHE A 46 -5.65 -3.97 22.19
N GLY A 47 -6.25 -3.19 21.29
CA GLY A 47 -6.11 -1.74 21.21
C GLY A 47 -7.16 -0.98 22.02
N HIS A 48 -7.19 0.33 21.81
CA HIS A 48 -8.16 1.21 22.44
C HIS A 48 -9.59 0.89 21.95
N PRO A 49 -10.62 0.87 22.83
CA PRO A 49 -12.00 0.56 22.43
C PRO A 49 -12.54 1.42 21.28
N ASP A 50 -12.12 2.69 21.23
CA ASP A 50 -12.56 3.67 20.23
C ASP A 50 -11.62 3.79 19.02
N VAL A 51 -10.74 2.80 18.80
CA VAL A 51 -9.75 2.85 17.72
C VAL A 51 -10.41 3.06 16.35
N GLN A 52 -9.88 4.03 15.61
CA GLN A 52 -10.22 4.30 14.21
C GLN A 52 -9.07 3.86 13.31
N PHE A 53 -9.40 3.33 12.14
CA PHE A 53 -8.42 2.98 11.11
C PHE A 53 -8.56 3.93 9.94
N ILE A 54 -7.43 4.42 9.44
CA ILE A 54 -7.37 5.14 8.18
C ILE A 54 -6.48 4.31 7.24
N VAL A 55 -7.06 3.85 6.15
CA VAL A 55 -6.38 3.03 5.14
C VAL A 55 -6.17 3.81 3.86
N THR A 56 -5.01 3.64 3.23
CA THR A 56 -4.70 4.30 1.97
C THR A 56 -3.84 3.42 1.08
N VAL A 57 -3.90 3.65 -0.23
CA VAL A 57 -2.94 3.08 -1.18
C VAL A 57 -1.86 4.11 -1.45
N SER A 58 -0.59 3.73 -1.30
CA SER A 58 0.50 4.66 -1.60
C SER A 58 0.54 4.99 -3.11
N PRO A 59 0.70 6.27 -3.49
CA PRO A 59 0.88 6.67 -4.88
C PRO A 59 2.26 6.32 -5.45
N VAL A 60 3.24 6.00 -4.61
CA VAL A 60 4.63 5.74 -5.04
C VAL A 60 4.69 4.46 -5.88
N PRO A 61 5.27 4.50 -7.11
CA PRO A 61 5.42 3.34 -7.97
C PRO A 61 6.37 2.30 -7.36
N LEU A 62 6.11 1.02 -7.62
CA LEU A 62 7.06 -0.06 -7.34
C LEU A 62 8.26 0.08 -8.30
N MET A 63 9.49 0.16 -7.76
CA MET A 63 10.70 0.39 -8.54
C MET A 63 11.29 -0.87 -9.20
N ALA A 64 11.03 -2.05 -8.62
CA ALA A 64 11.51 -3.33 -9.13
C ALA A 64 10.51 -4.41 -8.75
N THR A 65 9.82 -4.96 -9.74
CA THR A 65 9.09 -6.20 -9.57
C THR A 65 10.06 -7.32 -9.88
N PHE A 66 10.28 -8.24 -8.94
CA PHE A 66 11.06 -9.47 -9.16
C PHE A 66 10.30 -10.44 -10.09
N SER A 67 9.56 -9.91 -11.06
CA SER A 67 8.74 -10.61 -12.04
C SER A 67 9.30 -10.37 -13.44
N THR A 68 9.00 -11.29 -14.35
CA THR A 68 9.25 -11.12 -15.79
C THR A 68 8.25 -10.16 -16.46
N GLU A 69 7.20 -9.77 -15.73
CA GLU A 69 6.18 -8.83 -16.19
C GLU A 69 6.68 -7.38 -16.18
N ASP A 70 6.19 -6.58 -17.14
CA ASP A 70 6.51 -5.16 -17.24
C ASP A 70 6.15 -4.42 -15.95
N VAL A 71 7.07 -3.58 -15.48
CA VAL A 71 6.96 -2.89 -14.19
C VAL A 71 5.72 -2.00 -14.11
N VAL A 72 5.28 -1.41 -15.23
CA VAL A 72 4.07 -0.57 -15.28
C VAL A 72 2.83 -1.43 -15.15
N ILE A 73 2.77 -2.57 -15.87
CA ILE A 73 1.64 -3.51 -15.81
C ILE A 73 1.52 -4.08 -14.39
N ALA A 74 2.62 -4.58 -13.84
CA ALA A 74 2.65 -5.19 -12.51
C ALA A 74 2.32 -4.17 -11.40
N ASN A 75 2.82 -2.94 -11.52
CA ASN A 75 2.48 -1.85 -10.59
C ASN A 75 0.99 -1.47 -10.69
N THR A 76 0.46 -1.28 -11.91
CA THR A 76 -0.97 -0.96 -12.10
C THR A 76 -1.86 -2.05 -11.51
N TYR A 77 -1.60 -3.33 -11.83
CA TYR A 77 -2.37 -4.45 -11.29
C TYR A 77 -2.35 -4.45 -9.76
N SER A 78 -1.16 -4.37 -9.16
CA SER A 78 -1.00 -4.40 -7.70
C SER A 78 -1.71 -3.24 -7.01
N LYS A 79 -1.60 -2.01 -7.54
CA LYS A 79 -2.25 -0.84 -6.95
C LYS A 79 -3.77 -0.89 -7.10
N SER A 80 -4.28 -1.31 -8.26
CA SER A 80 -5.72 -1.50 -8.48
C SER A 80 -6.30 -2.57 -7.54
N LEU A 81 -5.58 -3.68 -7.36
CA LEU A 81 -5.97 -4.76 -6.44
C LEU A 81 -6.05 -4.28 -4.99
N LEU A 82 -5.00 -3.60 -4.50
CA LEU A 82 -4.96 -3.05 -3.15
C LEU A 82 -6.03 -1.97 -2.94
N ARG A 83 -6.29 -1.16 -3.97
CA ARG A 83 -7.30 -0.11 -3.90
C ARG A 83 -8.71 -0.67 -3.76
N ALA A 84 -9.02 -1.73 -4.52
CA ALA A 84 -10.29 -2.43 -4.39
C ALA A 84 -10.43 -3.05 -3.00
N ALA A 85 -9.40 -3.74 -2.50
CA ALA A 85 -9.43 -4.36 -1.17
C ALA A 85 -9.63 -3.32 -0.05
N ALA A 86 -8.96 -2.17 -0.14
CA ALA A 86 -9.12 -1.08 0.81
C ALA A 86 -10.53 -0.45 0.76
N GLN A 87 -11.16 -0.37 -0.43
CA GLN A 87 -12.54 0.12 -0.57
C GLN A 87 -13.52 -0.79 0.15
N GLU A 88 -13.41 -2.08 -0.12
CA GLU A 88 -14.30 -3.12 0.41
C GLU A 88 -14.16 -3.19 1.93
N TRP A 89 -12.94 -3.15 2.44
CA TRP A 89 -12.68 -3.13 3.88
C TRP A 89 -13.27 -1.89 4.57
N ALA A 90 -13.08 -0.69 4.00
CA ALA A 90 -13.67 0.53 4.55
C ALA A 90 -15.22 0.52 4.51
N ALA A 91 -15.82 -0.08 3.48
CA ALA A 91 -17.28 -0.20 3.39
C ALA A 91 -17.86 -1.21 4.41
N ALA A 92 -17.09 -2.23 4.78
CA ALA A 92 -17.53 -3.28 5.71
C ALA A 92 -17.50 -2.85 7.19
N HIS A 93 -16.65 -1.87 7.56
CA HIS A 93 -16.40 -1.51 8.95
C HIS A 93 -16.62 -0.02 9.23
N LYS A 94 -17.48 0.29 10.21
CA LYS A 94 -17.84 1.68 10.56
C LYS A 94 -16.67 2.53 11.07
N ASN A 95 -15.65 1.90 11.66
CA ASN A 95 -14.47 2.58 12.20
C ASN A 95 -13.27 2.57 11.25
N VAL A 96 -13.48 2.23 9.97
CA VAL A 96 -12.43 2.20 8.95
C VAL A 96 -12.75 3.23 7.88
N HIS A 97 -11.78 4.10 7.59
CA HIS A 97 -11.90 5.20 6.63
C HIS A 97 -10.88 5.02 5.51
N TYR A 98 -11.32 5.09 4.26
CA TYR A 98 -10.38 5.15 3.14
C TYR A 98 -9.93 6.60 2.92
N PHE A 99 -8.62 6.85 2.93
CA PHE A 99 -8.04 8.15 2.61
C PHE A 99 -7.46 8.15 1.18
N PRO A 100 -7.88 9.08 0.30
CA PRO A 100 -7.61 9.01 -1.14
C PRO A 100 -6.24 9.59 -1.55
N SER A 101 -5.16 9.26 -0.84
CA SER A 101 -3.82 9.76 -1.18
C SER A 101 -3.35 9.33 -2.58
N TYR A 102 -3.69 8.09 -2.98
CA TYR A 102 -3.43 7.56 -4.32
C TYR A 102 -4.07 8.44 -5.39
N GLU A 103 -5.37 8.70 -5.26
CA GLU A 103 -6.15 9.46 -6.23
C GLU A 103 -5.72 10.91 -6.31
N ILE A 104 -5.37 11.54 -5.17
CA ILE A 104 -4.86 12.91 -5.15
C ILE A 104 -3.64 13.03 -6.07
N VAL A 105 -2.67 12.11 -5.97
CA VAL A 105 -1.47 12.15 -6.81
C VAL A 105 -1.79 11.78 -8.27
N MET A 106 -2.55 10.71 -8.50
CA MET A 106 -2.82 10.22 -9.86
C MET A 106 -3.69 11.18 -10.70
N ASN A 107 -4.51 12.01 -10.06
CA ASN A 107 -5.37 12.99 -10.73
C ASN A 107 -4.84 14.43 -10.64
N SER A 108 -3.66 14.65 -10.05
CA SER A 108 -2.99 15.95 -10.07
C SER A 108 -2.17 16.13 -11.35
N ASP A 109 -1.92 17.38 -11.73
CA ASP A 109 -1.02 17.69 -12.85
C ASP A 109 0.36 17.06 -12.61
N ARG A 110 0.88 16.33 -13.61
CA ARG A 110 2.15 15.61 -13.51
C ARG A 110 3.31 16.53 -13.17
N ALA A 111 3.31 17.76 -13.70
CA ALA A 111 4.35 18.75 -13.43
C ALA A 111 4.34 19.27 -11.98
N THR A 112 3.22 19.08 -11.27
CA THR A 112 3.05 19.44 -9.87
C THR A 112 3.18 18.22 -8.95
N ALA A 113 2.81 17.03 -9.42
CA ALA A 113 2.74 15.80 -8.66
C ALA A 113 4.11 15.10 -8.47
N TRP A 114 5.02 15.23 -9.43
CA TRP A 114 6.27 14.45 -9.50
C TRP A 114 7.51 15.33 -9.65
N GLU A 115 8.60 14.94 -9.00
CA GLU A 115 9.95 15.49 -9.25
C GLU A 115 10.37 15.18 -10.71
N GLU A 116 11.42 15.85 -11.23
CA GLU A 116 11.87 15.68 -12.64
C GLU A 116 12.20 14.21 -13.00
N ASP A 117 12.47 13.37 -12.02
CA ASP A 117 12.73 11.94 -12.21
C ASP A 117 11.48 11.07 -12.43
N LEU A 118 10.28 11.68 -12.34
CA LEU A 118 8.95 11.06 -12.42
C LEU A 118 8.74 9.90 -11.43
N ARG A 119 9.53 9.86 -10.36
CA ARG A 119 9.61 8.73 -9.41
C ARG A 119 9.32 9.14 -7.99
N HIS A 120 9.74 10.35 -7.59
CA HIS A 120 9.42 10.91 -6.29
C HIS A 120 8.25 11.89 -6.42
N ALA A 121 7.30 11.82 -5.49
CA ALA A 121 6.30 12.88 -5.38
C ALA A 121 7.02 14.16 -4.93
N GLN A 122 6.67 15.31 -5.52
CA GLN A 122 7.24 16.58 -5.05
C GLN A 122 6.92 16.76 -3.57
N GLY A 123 7.86 17.28 -2.78
CA GLY A 123 7.64 17.53 -1.35
C GLY A 123 6.34 18.34 -1.09
N LYS A 124 6.03 19.28 -1.98
CA LYS A 124 4.80 20.09 -1.96
C LYS A 124 3.50 19.27 -2.04
N VAL A 125 3.51 18.13 -2.74
CA VAL A 125 2.34 17.25 -2.89
C VAL A 125 2.15 16.43 -1.63
N VAL A 126 3.25 15.94 -1.04
CA VAL A 126 3.22 15.27 0.26
C VAL A 126 2.69 16.22 1.33
N ASP A 127 3.18 17.47 1.37
CA ASP A 127 2.70 18.50 2.29
C ASP A 127 1.21 18.79 2.09
N HIS A 128 0.75 18.84 0.84
CA HIS A 128 -0.65 19.03 0.51
C HIS A 128 -1.54 17.87 0.98
N ILE A 129 -1.11 16.62 0.72
CA ILE A 129 -1.80 15.41 1.18
C ILE A 129 -1.87 15.39 2.72
N MET A 130 -0.76 15.71 3.40
CA MET A 130 -0.73 15.77 4.86
C MET A 130 -1.65 16.86 5.39
N ARG A 131 -1.72 18.03 4.77
CA ARG A 131 -2.68 19.07 5.15
C ARG A 131 -4.13 18.57 5.06
N ILE A 132 -4.52 17.96 3.94
CA ILE A 132 -5.88 17.39 3.78
C ILE A 132 -6.15 16.32 4.85
N PHE A 133 -5.17 15.47 5.14
CA PHE A 133 -5.29 14.44 6.16
C PHE A 133 -5.56 15.04 7.55
N LEU A 134 -4.74 16.01 7.96
CA LEU A 134 -4.90 16.68 9.25
C LEU A 134 -6.26 17.41 9.35
N ASP A 135 -6.65 18.11 8.28
CA ASP A 135 -7.93 18.82 8.20
C ASP A 135 -9.14 17.88 8.31
N SER A 136 -9.01 16.65 7.80
CA SER A 136 -10.11 15.67 7.76
C SER A 136 -10.28 14.86 9.04
N TYR A 137 -9.20 14.65 9.82
CA TYR A 137 -9.20 13.68 10.92
C TYR A 137 -8.69 14.19 12.26
N LEU A 138 -8.04 15.35 12.31
CA LEU A 138 -7.41 15.89 13.53
C LEU A 138 -7.82 17.35 13.83
N SER A 139 -8.86 17.84 13.15
CA SER A 139 -9.42 19.19 13.34
C SER A 139 -10.62 19.21 14.28
#